data_AF-A0A2N3IGA5-F1
#
_entry.id   AF-A0A2N3IGA5-F1
#
_cell.length_a   1.000
_cell.length_b   1.000
_cell.length_c   1.000
_cell.angle_alpha   90.00
_cell.angle_beta   90.00
_cell.angle_gamma   90.00
#
_symmetry.space_group_name_H-M   'P 1'
#
loop_
_entity.id
_entity.type
_entity.pdbx_description
1 polymer ?
#
loop_
_entity_poly.entity_id
_entity_poly.type
_entity_poly.pdbx_seq_one_letter_code
_entity_poly.pdbx_strand_id
1 'polypeptide(L)'
;MKKFVWYPDEILFLQQNFYSMTNAELLTAINGKRPASEQIKLSAMRHECLRMGLSRGIQIRWSQADISFLKNNYKSKGNEELAQLLTARKKTFRIINGKRIYRTFTRKHVEKKMLLMGFKRNADEYLFIRKRNIETGISKALSSDDNLWTNGTLSASNEGDTRVWRINGKLVRRIKINGTFIPYSRWLYEQRFGKVPVGLIVFHLDFDSLNDSLDNLEIRKKRRISYSDRSKAVGVLKIRVSKQVQQLGKLKSKSEIHDAHKELRRLRGLLKGLEVKIGEAKRSRIVNLNGVY
;
A
#
# COMPACT_ATOMS: atom_id res chain seq x y z
N MET A 1 6.58 -13.12 -28.11
CA MET A 1 6.90 -13.64 -26.75
C MET A 1 8.16 -14.50 -26.86
N LYS A 2 9.21 -14.22 -26.07
CA LYS A 2 10.44 -15.04 -26.06
C LYS A 2 10.08 -16.45 -25.60
N LYS A 3 10.34 -17.48 -26.42
CA LYS A 3 10.17 -18.88 -26.01
C LYS A 3 11.35 -19.25 -25.09
N PHE A 4 11.05 -19.82 -23.93
CA PHE A 4 12.07 -20.36 -23.04
C PHE A 4 12.40 -21.79 -23.48
N VAL A 5 13.69 -22.12 -23.52
CA VAL A 5 14.17 -23.48 -23.74
C VAL A 5 14.19 -24.19 -22.39
N TRP A 6 13.66 -25.40 -22.34
CA TRP A 6 13.64 -26.27 -21.15
C TRP A 6 14.63 -27.39 -21.32
N TYR A 7 15.53 -27.55 -20.36
CA TYR A 7 16.53 -28.61 -20.38
C TYR A 7 15.94 -29.92 -19.83
N PRO A 8 16.38 -31.09 -20.31
CA PRO A 8 15.83 -32.38 -19.86
C PRO A 8 15.97 -32.64 -18.36
N ASP A 9 17.06 -32.19 -17.74
CA ASP A 9 17.32 -32.31 -16.31
C ASP A 9 16.37 -31.46 -15.46
N GLU A 10 15.97 -30.29 -15.95
CA GLU A 10 14.97 -29.43 -15.30
C GLU A 10 13.58 -30.05 -15.35
N ILE A 11 13.22 -30.66 -16.48
CA ILE A 11 11.96 -31.39 -16.65
C ILE A 11 11.90 -32.54 -15.64
N LEU A 12 12.97 -33.32 -15.53
CA LEU A 12 13.08 -34.42 -14.57
C LEU A 12 13.00 -33.91 -13.13
N PHE A 13 13.72 -32.83 -12.83
CA PHE A 13 13.70 -32.18 -11.52
C PHE A 13 12.28 -31.71 -11.14
N LEU A 14 11.57 -31.08 -12.07
CA LEU A 14 10.19 -30.66 -11.88
C LEU A 14 9.30 -31.87 -11.57
N GLN A 15 9.37 -32.94 -12.36
CA GLN A 15 8.55 -34.15 -12.15
C GLN A 15 8.76 -34.77 -10.76
N GLN A 16 10.01 -34.87 -10.31
CA GLN A 16 10.36 -35.49 -9.03
C GLN A 16 9.96 -34.60 -7.83
N ASN A 17 10.10 -33.28 -7.95
CA ASN A 17 9.99 -32.36 -6.81
C ASN A 17 8.71 -31.53 -6.79
N PHE A 18 7.83 -31.69 -7.77
CA PHE A 18 6.63 -30.87 -7.88
C PHE A 18 5.70 -30.99 -6.68
N TYR A 19 5.57 -32.16 -6.06
CA TYR A 19 4.67 -32.34 -4.92
C TYR A 19 5.32 -32.05 -3.56
N SER A 20 6.66 -32.02 -3.49
CA SER A 20 7.42 -31.80 -2.26
C SER A 20 7.82 -30.33 -2.04
N MET A 21 8.10 -29.58 -3.11
CA MET A 21 8.56 -28.18 -3.03
C MET A 21 7.41 -27.19 -3.25
N THR A 22 7.64 -25.91 -2.94
CA THR A 22 6.78 -24.79 -3.35
C THR A 22 7.15 -24.30 -4.75
N ASN A 23 6.30 -23.45 -5.34
CA ASN A 23 6.56 -22.83 -6.65
C ASN A 23 7.80 -21.91 -6.63
N ALA A 24 8.08 -21.27 -5.49
CA ALA A 24 9.22 -20.38 -5.35
C ALA A 24 10.53 -21.17 -5.26
N GLU A 25 10.54 -22.24 -4.47
CA GLU A 25 11.72 -23.09 -4.32
C GLU A 25 12.08 -23.81 -5.61
N LEU A 26 11.10 -24.34 -6.36
CA LEU A 26 11.34 -24.92 -7.69
C LEU A 26 11.99 -23.89 -8.63
N LEU A 27 11.47 -22.66 -8.64
CA LEU A 27 11.97 -21.60 -9.50
C LEU A 27 13.40 -21.21 -9.12
N THR A 28 13.68 -21.07 -7.82
CA THR A 28 15.02 -20.74 -7.31
C THR A 28 16.02 -21.86 -7.64
N ALA A 29 15.64 -23.14 -7.47
CA ALA A 29 16.50 -24.27 -7.80
C ALA A 29 16.86 -24.32 -9.29
N ILE A 30 15.89 -24.08 -10.17
CA ILE A 30 16.11 -24.05 -11.63
C ILE A 30 16.94 -22.83 -12.02
N ASN A 31 16.57 -21.63 -11.56
CA ASN A 31 17.31 -20.41 -11.90
C ASN A 31 18.71 -20.34 -11.28
N GLY A 32 18.99 -21.11 -10.22
CA GLY A 32 20.32 -21.23 -9.63
C GLY A 32 21.30 -22.00 -10.51
N LYS A 33 20.80 -22.85 -11.43
CA LYS A 33 21.63 -23.58 -12.40
C LYS A 33 21.78 -22.86 -13.75
N ARG A 34 20.96 -21.83 -13.99
CA ARG A 34 20.93 -21.08 -15.26
C ARG A 34 21.81 -19.82 -15.21
N PRO A 35 22.40 -19.40 -16.33
CA PRO A 35 23.01 -18.07 -16.43
C PRO A 35 21.95 -16.98 -16.28
N ALA A 36 22.36 -15.79 -15.80
CA ALA A 36 21.45 -14.68 -15.51
C ALA A 36 20.59 -14.25 -16.73
N SER A 37 21.12 -14.40 -17.95
CA SER A 37 20.44 -14.09 -19.22
C SER A 37 19.30 -15.07 -19.58
N GLU A 38 19.26 -16.25 -18.96
CA GLU A 38 18.33 -17.35 -19.26
C GLU A 38 17.37 -17.68 -18.13
N GLN A 39 17.42 -16.94 -17.02
CA GLN A 39 16.50 -17.15 -15.91
C GLN A 39 15.04 -17.05 -16.36
N ILE A 40 14.26 -18.02 -15.93
CA ILE A 40 12.84 -18.11 -16.27
C ILE A 40 12.00 -17.37 -15.24
N LYS A 41 10.83 -16.90 -15.68
CA LYS A 41 9.83 -16.32 -14.80
C LYS A 41 8.94 -17.41 -14.20
N LEU A 42 8.38 -17.13 -13.03
CA LEU A 42 7.45 -18.05 -12.36
C LEU A 42 6.27 -18.49 -13.23
N SER A 43 5.77 -17.61 -14.09
CA SER A 43 4.68 -17.91 -15.02
C SER A 43 5.07 -18.95 -16.07
N ALA A 44 6.29 -18.87 -16.61
CA ALA A 44 6.80 -19.82 -17.60
C ALA A 44 6.95 -21.21 -16.98
N MET A 45 7.52 -21.30 -15.77
CA MET A 45 7.62 -22.56 -15.02
C MET A 45 6.25 -23.18 -14.74
N ARG A 46 5.26 -22.37 -14.34
CA ARG A 46 3.89 -22.85 -14.11
C ARG A 46 3.23 -23.38 -15.39
N HIS A 47 3.43 -22.70 -16.53
CA HIS A 47 2.93 -23.19 -17.81
C HIS A 47 3.58 -24.51 -18.20
N GLU A 48 4.89 -24.66 -17.97
CA GLU A 48 5.57 -25.91 -18.26
C GLU A 48 5.11 -27.06 -17.38
N CYS A 49 4.97 -26.82 -16.07
CA CYS A 49 4.38 -27.79 -15.15
C CYS A 49 2.99 -28.22 -15.64
N LEU A 50 2.14 -27.26 -16.03
CA LEU A 50 0.82 -27.54 -16.57
C LEU A 50 0.88 -28.36 -17.86
N ARG A 51 1.81 -28.05 -18.77
CA ARG A 51 2.06 -28.78 -20.03
C ARG A 51 2.42 -30.24 -19.76
N MET A 52 3.16 -30.50 -18.67
CA MET A 52 3.54 -31.85 -18.21
C MET A 52 2.47 -32.53 -17.35
N GLY A 53 1.29 -31.92 -17.16
CA GLY A 53 0.23 -32.45 -16.29
C GLY A 53 0.46 -32.25 -14.79
N LEU A 54 1.52 -31.54 -14.40
CA LEU A 54 1.84 -31.21 -13.01
C LEU A 54 1.05 -29.96 -12.59
N SER A 55 0.02 -30.14 -11.75
CA SER A 55 -0.77 -29.02 -11.20
C SER A 55 -0.96 -29.13 -9.68
N ARG A 56 -0.56 -28.08 -8.93
CA ARG A 56 -0.70 -28.02 -7.45
C ARG A 56 -2.11 -27.61 -6.99
N GLY A 57 -2.95 -27.22 -7.93
CA GLY A 57 -4.27 -26.69 -7.63
C GLY A 57 -5.24 -27.11 -8.71
N ILE A 58 -5.95 -28.21 -8.45
CA ILE A 58 -7.21 -28.46 -9.13
C ILE A 58 -8.12 -27.29 -8.74
N GLN A 59 -8.33 -26.35 -9.68
CA GLN A 59 -9.38 -25.35 -9.60
C GLN A 59 -10.61 -26.04 -9.03
N ILE A 60 -11.17 -25.49 -7.95
CA ILE A 60 -12.37 -26.09 -7.33
C ILE A 60 -13.39 -26.27 -8.46
N ARG A 61 -13.69 -27.53 -8.80
CA ARG A 61 -14.73 -27.85 -9.76
C ARG A 61 -16.04 -27.69 -9.02
N TRP A 62 -16.67 -26.55 -9.20
CA TRP A 62 -17.98 -26.29 -8.61
C TRP A 62 -19.01 -27.23 -9.22
N SER A 63 -19.78 -27.91 -8.40
CA SER A 63 -20.95 -28.64 -8.88
C SER A 63 -21.96 -27.68 -9.51
N GLN A 64 -22.72 -28.11 -10.51
CA GLN A 64 -23.73 -27.26 -11.13
C GLN A 64 -24.80 -26.82 -10.11
N ALA A 65 -25.13 -27.70 -9.17
CA ALA A 65 -26.04 -27.40 -8.07
C ALA A 65 -25.52 -26.27 -7.16
N ASP A 66 -24.22 -26.21 -6.89
CA ASP A 66 -23.61 -25.14 -6.08
C ASP A 66 -23.49 -23.83 -6.87
N ILE A 67 -23.28 -23.89 -8.19
CA ILE A 67 -23.31 -22.70 -9.06
C ILE A 67 -24.71 -22.09 -9.09
N SER A 68 -25.75 -22.91 -9.28
CA SER A 68 -27.15 -22.45 -9.25
C SER A 68 -27.52 -21.89 -7.88
N PHE A 69 -27.08 -22.54 -6.80
CA PHE A 69 -27.27 -22.03 -5.45
C PHE A 69 -26.62 -20.65 -5.27
N LEU A 70 -25.37 -20.49 -5.70
CA LEU A 70 -24.67 -19.21 -5.62
C LEU A 70 -25.38 -18.14 -6.44
N LYS A 71 -25.80 -18.45 -7.68
CA LYS A 71 -26.54 -17.54 -8.57
C LYS A 71 -27.82 -17.01 -7.92
N ASN A 72 -28.55 -17.86 -7.20
CA ASN A 72 -29.83 -17.50 -6.60
C ASN A 72 -29.68 -16.73 -5.29
N ASN A 73 -28.53 -16.82 -4.60
CA ASN A 73 -28.38 -16.31 -3.23
C ASN A 73 -27.34 -15.19 -3.08
N TYR A 74 -26.51 -14.92 -4.09
CA TYR A 74 -25.39 -13.99 -3.90
C TYR A 74 -25.82 -12.56 -3.57
N LYS A 75 -27.02 -12.14 -4.00
CA LYS A 75 -27.55 -10.78 -3.75
C LYS A 75 -28.00 -10.56 -2.32
N SER A 76 -28.56 -11.59 -1.68
CA SER A 76 -29.14 -11.50 -0.33
C SER A 76 -28.19 -11.95 0.77
N LYS A 77 -27.16 -12.74 0.44
CA LYS A 77 -26.24 -13.34 1.42
C LYS A 77 -24.80 -12.87 1.25
N GLY A 78 -24.10 -12.74 2.37
CA GLY A 78 -22.68 -12.40 2.41
C GLY A 78 -21.78 -13.56 1.97
N ASN A 79 -20.56 -13.25 1.52
CA ASN A 79 -19.63 -14.28 1.01
C ASN A 79 -19.24 -15.32 2.08
N GLU A 80 -19.16 -14.92 3.34
CA GLU A 80 -18.83 -15.82 4.47
C GLU A 80 -19.97 -16.84 4.70
N GLU A 81 -21.20 -16.34 4.83
CA GLU A 81 -22.39 -17.19 4.99
C GLU A 81 -22.56 -18.12 3.78
N LEU A 82 -22.39 -17.60 2.55
CA LEU A 82 -22.44 -18.43 1.34
C LEU A 82 -21.41 -19.56 1.40
N ALA A 83 -20.20 -19.28 1.89
CA ALA A 83 -19.16 -20.29 2.02
C ALA A 83 -19.54 -21.38 3.04
N GLN A 84 -20.12 -20.99 4.18
CA GLN A 84 -20.62 -21.92 5.20
C GLN A 84 -21.76 -22.78 4.65
N LEU A 85 -22.75 -22.16 3.99
CA LEU A 85 -23.89 -22.86 3.38
C LEU A 85 -23.45 -23.82 2.27
N LEU A 86 -22.52 -23.41 1.41
CA LEU A 86 -21.98 -24.27 0.36
C LEU A 86 -21.20 -25.47 0.93
N THR A 87 -20.45 -25.26 2.02
CA THR A 87 -19.73 -26.33 2.71
C THR A 87 -20.69 -27.34 3.31
N ALA A 88 -21.76 -26.87 3.96
CA ALA A 88 -22.79 -27.72 4.57
C ALA A 88 -23.52 -28.60 3.54
N ARG A 89 -23.74 -28.09 2.31
CA ARG A 89 -24.43 -28.82 1.24
C ARG A 89 -23.69 -30.07 0.74
N LYS A 90 -22.37 -30.15 0.92
CA LYS A 90 -21.51 -31.28 0.50
C LYS A 90 -21.78 -31.76 -0.94
N LYS A 91 -22.04 -30.85 -1.90
CA LYS A 91 -22.29 -31.22 -3.31
C LYS A 91 -21.02 -31.20 -4.15
N THR A 92 -20.07 -30.32 -3.83
CA THR A 92 -18.75 -30.30 -4.48
C THR A 92 -17.78 -31.22 -3.76
N PHE A 93 -17.31 -32.26 -4.46
CA PHE A 93 -16.31 -33.21 -3.98
C PHE A 93 -15.26 -33.50 -5.05
N ARG A 94 -14.15 -34.10 -4.61
CA ARG A 94 -13.16 -34.74 -5.50
C ARG A 94 -13.05 -36.21 -5.14
N ILE A 95 -12.74 -37.05 -6.13
CA ILE A 95 -12.45 -38.47 -5.90
C ILE A 95 -10.93 -38.59 -5.76
N ILE A 96 -10.45 -39.09 -4.63
CA ILE A 96 -9.04 -39.42 -4.39
C ILE A 96 -9.01 -40.86 -3.89
N ASN A 97 -8.31 -41.74 -4.61
CA ASN A 97 -8.20 -43.17 -4.29
C ASN A 97 -9.57 -43.83 -4.08
N GLY A 98 -10.52 -43.58 -4.98
CA GLY A 98 -11.89 -44.10 -4.90
C GLY A 98 -12.79 -43.46 -3.83
N LYS A 99 -12.25 -42.60 -2.94
CA LYS A 99 -13.02 -41.95 -1.87
C LYS A 99 -13.45 -40.54 -2.27
N ARG A 100 -14.70 -40.18 -1.93
CA ARG A 100 -15.22 -38.81 -2.09
C ARG A 100 -14.74 -37.93 -0.96
N ILE A 101 -13.93 -36.93 -1.28
CA ILE A 101 -13.48 -35.89 -0.34
C ILE A 101 -14.25 -34.61 -0.66
N TYR A 102 -15.19 -34.25 0.21
CA TYR A 102 -15.95 -33.01 0.11
C TYR A 102 -15.06 -31.80 0.37
N ARG A 103 -15.29 -30.71 -0.36
CA ARG A 103 -14.49 -29.49 -0.20
C ARG A 103 -15.14 -28.51 0.76
N THR A 104 -14.29 -27.85 1.54
CA THR A 104 -14.66 -26.68 2.35
C THR A 104 -14.53 -25.42 1.50
N PHE A 105 -15.57 -24.59 1.48
CA PHE A 105 -15.56 -23.28 0.86
C PHE A 105 -15.12 -22.22 1.88
N THR A 106 -14.34 -21.25 1.42
CA THR A 106 -13.95 -20.07 2.20
C THR A 106 -14.54 -18.83 1.53
N ARG A 107 -14.57 -17.71 2.24
CA ARG A 107 -14.96 -16.40 1.69
C ARG A 107 -14.30 -16.10 0.33
N LYS A 108 -13.00 -16.35 0.24
CA LYS A 108 -12.19 -16.11 -0.97
C LYS A 108 -12.58 -17.03 -2.12
N HIS A 109 -12.99 -18.28 -1.84
CA HIS A 109 -13.48 -19.18 -2.88
C HIS A 109 -14.77 -18.67 -3.51
N VAL A 110 -15.71 -18.20 -2.68
CA VAL A 110 -16.98 -17.61 -3.15
C VAL A 110 -16.74 -16.33 -3.94
N GLU A 111 -15.94 -15.41 -3.39
CA GLU A 111 -15.58 -14.14 -4.04
C GLU A 111 -14.94 -14.37 -5.42
N LYS A 112 -13.94 -15.26 -5.49
CA LYS A 112 -13.29 -15.61 -6.74
C LYS A 112 -14.28 -16.20 -7.74
N LYS A 113 -15.19 -17.08 -7.30
CA LYS A 113 -16.18 -17.68 -8.20
C LYS A 113 -17.20 -16.64 -8.68
N MET A 114 -17.67 -15.74 -7.81
CA MET A 114 -18.56 -14.64 -8.20
C MET A 114 -17.90 -13.75 -9.26
N LEU A 115 -16.63 -13.39 -9.05
CA LEU A 115 -15.86 -12.59 -10.01
C LEU A 115 -15.78 -13.27 -11.38
N LEU A 116 -15.45 -14.57 -11.42
CA LEU A 116 -15.37 -15.35 -12.67
C LEU A 116 -16.71 -15.49 -13.38
N MET A 117 -17.83 -15.46 -12.66
CA MET A 117 -19.18 -15.53 -13.22
C MET A 117 -19.76 -14.14 -13.54
N GLY A 118 -19.03 -13.05 -13.26
CA GLY A 118 -19.53 -11.69 -13.43
C GLY A 118 -20.64 -11.28 -12.45
N PHE A 119 -20.79 -11.99 -11.33
CA PHE A 119 -21.80 -11.66 -10.32
C PHE A 119 -21.35 -10.44 -9.52
N LYS A 120 -22.03 -9.32 -9.72
CA LYS A 120 -21.78 -8.04 -9.04
C LYS A 120 -22.98 -7.69 -8.17
N ARG A 121 -22.70 -7.17 -6.98
CA ARG A 121 -23.72 -6.60 -6.09
C ARG A 121 -23.82 -5.09 -6.29
N ASN A 122 -25.02 -4.54 -6.15
CA ASN A 122 -25.21 -3.09 -6.07
C ASN A 122 -24.91 -2.58 -4.64
N ALA A 123 -24.87 -1.25 -4.45
CA ALA A 123 -24.57 -0.63 -3.16
C ALA A 123 -25.60 -1.00 -2.08
N ASP A 124 -26.88 -1.05 -2.44
CA ASP A 124 -27.98 -1.35 -1.51
C ASP A 124 -27.95 -2.79 -1.01
N GLU A 125 -27.65 -3.76 -1.88
CA GLU A 125 -27.44 -5.18 -1.54
C GLU A 125 -26.26 -5.31 -0.57
N TYR A 126 -25.17 -4.56 -0.77
CA TYR A 126 -24.06 -4.53 0.18
C TYR A 126 -24.47 -3.97 1.54
N LEU A 127 -25.22 -2.87 1.58
CA LEU A 127 -25.71 -2.27 2.82
C LEU A 127 -26.67 -3.22 3.57
N PHE A 128 -27.58 -3.85 2.84
CA PHE A 128 -28.50 -4.85 3.38
C PHE A 128 -27.75 -6.04 4.00
N ILE A 129 -26.82 -6.64 3.25
CA ILE A 129 -25.99 -7.75 3.75
C ILE A 129 -25.19 -7.31 4.97
N ARG A 130 -24.62 -6.10 4.96
CA ARG A 130 -23.84 -5.58 6.08
C ARG A 130 -24.71 -5.43 7.33
N LYS A 131 -25.88 -4.79 7.21
CA LYS A 131 -26.83 -4.61 8.32
C LYS A 131 -27.22 -5.96 8.92
N ARG A 132 -27.63 -6.91 8.08
CA ARG A 132 -28.01 -8.26 8.52
C ARG A 132 -26.84 -9.04 9.15
N ASN A 133 -25.62 -8.91 8.62
CA ASN A 133 -24.46 -9.57 9.21
C ASN A 133 -24.08 -9.00 10.58
N ILE A 134 -24.40 -7.72 10.83
CA ILE A 134 -24.28 -7.10 12.16
C ILE A 134 -25.35 -7.70 13.07
N GLU A 135 -26.61 -7.71 12.65
CA GLU A 135 -27.74 -8.27 13.43
C GLU A 135 -27.55 -9.75 13.79
N THR A 136 -27.00 -10.55 12.86
CA THR A 136 -26.76 -11.99 13.05
C THR A 136 -25.44 -12.32 13.76
N GLY A 137 -24.61 -11.32 14.05
CA GLY A 137 -23.30 -11.53 14.68
C GLY A 137 -22.27 -12.28 13.82
N ILE A 138 -22.54 -12.50 12.52
CA ILE A 138 -21.56 -13.09 11.58
C ILE A 138 -20.36 -12.15 11.43
N SER A 139 -20.58 -10.84 11.58
CA SER A 139 -19.57 -9.81 11.44
C SER A 139 -18.77 -9.54 12.74
N LYS A 140 -18.35 -10.58 13.47
CA LYS A 140 -17.49 -10.40 14.66
C LYS A 140 -16.23 -9.59 14.35
N ALA A 141 -15.62 -9.81 13.19
CA ALA A 141 -14.44 -9.07 12.71
C ALA A 141 -14.67 -7.54 12.48
N LEU A 142 -15.88 -7.01 12.67
CA LEU A 142 -16.17 -5.57 12.66
C LEU A 142 -16.73 -5.06 14.00
N SER A 143 -16.91 -5.91 15.03
CA SER A 143 -17.13 -5.37 16.37
C SER A 143 -15.86 -4.64 16.79
N SER A 144 -16.03 -3.55 17.55
CA SER A 144 -14.91 -2.80 18.13
C SER A 144 -13.96 -3.73 18.90
N ASP A 145 -14.47 -4.85 19.41
CA ASP A 145 -13.74 -5.78 20.27
C ASP A 145 -12.92 -6.84 19.51
N ASP A 146 -12.91 -6.86 18.17
CA ASP A 146 -12.05 -7.76 17.36
C ASP A 146 -11.11 -6.97 16.44
N ASN A 147 -11.27 -5.65 16.40
CA ASN A 147 -10.40 -4.80 15.64
C ASN A 147 -9.08 -4.65 16.42
N LEU A 148 -8.01 -5.27 15.93
CA LEU A 148 -6.66 -5.22 16.52
C LEU A 148 -6.15 -3.79 16.79
N TRP A 149 -6.74 -2.79 16.13
CA TRP A 149 -6.46 -1.38 16.33
C TRP A 149 -7.13 -0.78 17.58
N THR A 150 -8.28 -1.31 18.00
CA THR A 150 -9.01 -0.90 19.21
C THR A 150 -8.62 -1.73 20.42
N ASN A 151 -8.24 -2.99 20.23
CA ASN A 151 -7.88 -3.91 21.33
C ASN A 151 -6.46 -3.77 21.90
N GLY A 152 -5.71 -2.72 21.55
CA GLY A 152 -4.44 -2.42 22.23
C GLY A 152 -3.29 -3.40 22.01
N THR A 153 -3.42 -4.44 21.17
CA THR A 153 -2.30 -5.34 20.81
C THR A 153 -1.16 -4.64 20.06
N LEU A 154 -1.46 -3.52 19.41
CA LEU A 154 -0.48 -2.49 19.08
C LEU A 154 -0.83 -1.31 19.98
N SER A 155 0.08 -0.89 20.87
CA SER A 155 -0.14 0.21 21.80
C SER A 155 -0.72 1.41 21.05
N ALA A 156 -2.03 1.62 21.24
CA ALA A 156 -2.74 2.70 20.60
C ALA A 156 -2.05 3.99 21.05
N SER A 157 -1.61 4.82 20.10
CA SER A 157 -0.92 6.06 20.46
C SER A 157 -1.81 6.88 21.37
N ASN A 158 -1.24 7.51 22.38
CA ASN A 158 -1.99 8.38 23.28
C ASN A 158 -2.42 9.65 22.54
N GLU A 159 -3.46 10.31 23.03
CA GLU A 159 -3.80 11.65 22.55
C GLU A 159 -2.60 12.60 22.74
N GLY A 160 -2.30 13.39 21.72
CA GLY A 160 -1.11 14.24 21.67
C GLY A 160 0.15 13.56 21.13
N ASP A 161 0.17 12.23 20.95
CA ASP A 161 1.33 11.55 20.37
C ASP A 161 1.62 12.07 18.96
N THR A 162 2.89 12.40 18.72
CA THR A 162 3.36 12.79 17.39
C THR A 162 4.08 11.65 16.69
N ARG A 163 3.84 11.51 15.39
CA ARG A 163 4.51 10.51 14.53
C ARG A 163 4.96 11.14 13.23
N VAL A 164 6.12 10.72 12.73
CA VAL A 164 6.61 11.11 11.41
C VAL A 164 6.29 10.00 10.42
N TRP A 165 5.45 10.30 9.43
CA TRP A 165 5.04 9.36 8.38
C TRP A 165 5.75 9.68 7.06
N ARG A 166 5.98 8.67 6.22
CA ARG A 166 6.44 8.87 4.85
C ARG A 166 5.26 8.77 3.89
N ILE A 167 4.82 9.88 3.32
CA ILE A 167 3.72 9.97 2.35
C ILE A 167 4.26 10.48 1.02
N ASN A 168 4.12 9.70 -0.05
CA ASN A 168 4.62 10.05 -1.40
C ASN A 168 6.10 10.49 -1.39
N GLY A 169 6.93 9.78 -0.63
CA GLY A 169 8.36 10.08 -0.48
C GLY A 169 8.70 11.26 0.44
N LYS A 170 7.72 12.00 0.96
CA LYS A 170 7.93 13.12 1.91
C LYS A 170 7.70 12.69 3.35
N LEU A 171 8.51 13.19 4.26
CA LEU A 171 8.32 12.99 5.70
C LEU A 171 7.39 14.06 6.25
N VAL A 172 6.28 13.66 6.87
CA VAL A 172 5.27 14.57 7.42
C VAL A 172 4.98 14.23 8.86
N ARG A 173 4.96 15.23 9.74
CA ARG A 173 4.60 15.03 11.16
C ARG A 173 3.08 15.09 11.34
N ARG A 174 2.52 14.13 12.06
CA ARG A 174 1.11 14.09 12.44
C ARG A 174 0.98 13.95 13.94
N ILE A 175 -0.10 14.49 14.48
CA ILE A 175 -0.45 14.40 15.90
C ILE A 175 -1.82 13.75 16.05
N LYS A 176 -1.96 12.87 17.03
CA LYS A 176 -3.24 12.26 17.35
C LYS A 176 -4.09 13.23 18.17
N ILE A 177 -5.25 13.59 17.64
CA ILE A 177 -6.25 14.44 18.27
C ILE A 177 -7.62 13.79 18.05
N ASN A 178 -8.35 13.50 19.12
CA ASN A 178 -9.67 12.88 19.12
C ASN A 178 -9.72 11.58 18.29
N GLY A 179 -8.78 10.67 18.54
CA GLY A 179 -8.67 9.38 17.88
C GLY A 179 -8.09 9.43 16.46
N THR A 180 -7.86 10.62 15.90
CA THR A 180 -7.45 10.79 14.50
C THR A 180 -6.10 11.50 14.38
N PHE A 181 -5.24 11.04 13.46
CA PHE A 181 -3.98 11.72 13.16
C PHE A 181 -4.16 12.87 12.16
N ILE A 182 -4.06 14.10 12.65
CA ILE A 182 -4.10 15.32 11.83
C ILE A 182 -2.68 15.85 11.56
N PRO A 183 -2.45 16.64 10.50
CA PRO A 183 -1.13 17.26 10.27
C PRO A 183 -0.72 18.14 11.45
N TYR A 184 0.49 17.92 11.99
CA TYR A 184 0.94 18.64 13.19
C TYR A 184 1.06 20.15 12.97
N SER A 185 1.57 20.58 11.81
CA SER A 185 1.63 21.99 11.45
C SER A 185 0.27 22.69 11.44
N ARG A 186 -0.80 21.97 11.06
CA ARG A 186 -2.17 22.51 11.11
C ARG A 186 -2.62 22.69 12.55
N TRP A 187 -2.47 21.66 13.38
CA TRP A 187 -2.82 21.73 14.80
C TRP A 187 -2.06 22.87 15.50
N LEU A 188 -0.74 22.95 15.29
CA LEU A 188 0.11 23.98 15.91
C LEU A 188 -0.29 25.40 15.49
N TYR A 189 -0.59 25.60 14.21
CA TYR A 189 -1.10 26.88 13.72
C TYR A 189 -2.44 27.23 14.38
N GLU A 190 -3.36 26.25 14.46
CA GLU A 190 -4.69 26.46 15.05
C GLU A 190 -4.63 26.81 16.55
N GLN A 191 -3.65 26.28 17.29
CA GLN A 191 -3.43 26.66 18.69
C GLN A 191 -3.02 28.13 18.85
N ARG A 192 -2.24 28.69 17.90
CA ARG A 192 -1.72 30.06 18.00
C ARG A 192 -2.63 31.12 17.39
N PHE A 193 -3.23 30.82 16.25
CA PHE A 193 -3.94 31.80 15.41
C PHE A 193 -5.44 31.49 15.23
N GLY A 194 -5.94 30.39 15.79
CA GLY A 194 -7.32 29.95 15.64
C GLY A 194 -7.57 29.03 14.43
N LYS A 195 -8.81 28.58 14.28
CA LYS A 195 -9.20 27.54 13.29
C LYS A 195 -8.83 27.94 11.86
N VAL A 196 -8.21 27.03 11.11
CA VAL A 196 -7.89 27.25 9.69
C VAL A 196 -9.18 27.16 8.86
N PRO A 197 -9.55 28.20 8.08
CA PRO A 197 -10.77 28.22 7.29
C PRO A 197 -10.87 27.05 6.30
N VAL A 198 -12.10 26.62 6.00
CA VAL A 198 -12.38 25.53 5.06
C VAL A 198 -11.83 25.88 3.68
N GLY A 199 -11.16 24.92 3.04
CA GLY A 199 -10.52 25.09 1.72
C GLY A 199 -9.11 25.71 1.76
N LEU A 200 -8.65 26.18 2.93
CA LEU A 200 -7.28 26.63 3.13
C LEU A 200 -6.40 25.53 3.73
N ILE A 201 -5.10 25.63 3.49
CA ILE A 201 -4.08 24.73 4.02
C ILE A 201 -2.99 25.54 4.74
N VAL A 202 -2.37 24.92 5.74
CA VAL A 202 -1.14 25.42 6.34
C VAL A 202 0.04 24.93 5.48
N PHE A 203 0.88 25.86 5.07
CA PHE A 203 1.98 25.63 4.14
C PHE A 203 3.31 26.01 4.79
N HIS A 204 4.32 25.16 4.62
CA HIS A 204 5.70 25.40 5.08
C HIS A 204 6.46 26.21 4.02
N LEU A 205 6.87 27.44 4.35
CA LEU A 205 7.55 28.37 3.44
C LEU A 205 8.84 27.78 2.85
N ASP A 206 9.57 26.99 3.63
CA ASP A 206 10.81 26.31 3.24
C ASP A 206 10.61 24.93 2.58
N PHE A 207 9.36 24.50 2.38
CA PHE A 207 8.99 23.18 1.85
C PHE A 207 9.44 21.98 2.71
N ASP A 208 9.90 22.25 3.93
CA ASP A 208 10.27 21.23 4.90
C ASP A 208 9.09 20.96 5.84
N SER A 209 8.36 19.88 5.60
CA SER A 209 7.19 19.49 6.38
C SER A 209 7.50 19.01 7.81
N LEU A 210 8.76 19.08 8.23
CA LEU A 210 9.20 18.86 9.62
C LEU A 210 9.61 20.16 10.33
N ASN A 211 9.63 21.30 9.62
CA ASN A 211 9.95 22.60 10.20
C ASN A 211 8.69 23.33 10.66
N ASP A 212 8.17 22.91 11.80
CA ASP A 212 6.93 23.44 12.37
C ASP A 212 7.12 24.77 13.12
N SER A 213 8.19 25.53 12.84
CA SER A 213 8.34 26.89 13.37
C SER A 213 7.20 27.78 12.88
N LEU A 214 6.55 28.54 13.78
CA LEU A 214 5.39 29.37 13.43
C LEU A 214 5.70 30.37 12.31
N ASP A 215 6.90 30.96 12.30
CA ASP A 215 7.36 31.89 11.24
C ASP A 215 7.52 31.22 9.86
N ASN A 216 7.58 29.89 9.83
CA ASN A 216 7.67 29.11 8.60
C ASN A 216 6.29 28.65 8.10
N LEU A 217 5.21 28.92 8.86
CA LEU A 217 3.86 28.48 8.53
C LEU A 217 3.04 29.65 7.99
N GLU A 218 2.32 29.39 6.90
CA GLU A 218 1.36 30.34 6.33
C GLU A 218 0.08 29.64 5.89
N ILE A 219 -1.06 30.33 6.00
CA ILE A 219 -2.32 29.84 5.43
C ILE A 219 -2.41 30.25 3.97
N ARG A 220 -2.72 29.29 3.09
CA ARG A 220 -2.97 29.56 1.65
C ARG A 220 -4.09 28.69 1.09
N LYS A 221 -4.68 29.14 -0.03
CA LYS A 221 -5.57 28.31 -0.84
C LYS A 221 -4.79 27.12 -1.42
N LYS A 222 -5.43 25.96 -1.50
CA LYS A 222 -4.85 24.78 -2.13
C LYS A 222 -4.65 25.04 -3.64
N ARG A 223 -3.43 25.36 -4.05
CA ARG A 223 -3.05 25.58 -5.45
C ARG A 223 -1.78 24.81 -5.81
N ARG A 224 -1.50 24.69 -7.11
CA ARG A 224 -0.20 24.17 -7.57
C ARG A 224 0.91 25.10 -7.08
N ILE A 225 2.01 24.50 -6.65
CA ILE A 225 3.22 25.22 -6.25
C ILE A 225 3.74 26.03 -7.45
N SER A 226 3.80 27.35 -7.29
CA SER A 226 4.33 28.24 -8.33
C SER A 226 5.85 28.28 -8.33
N TYR A 227 6.44 28.84 -9.39
CA TYR A 227 7.87 29.14 -9.46
C TYR A 227 8.31 30.10 -8.34
N SER A 228 7.52 31.14 -8.09
CA SER A 228 7.79 32.14 -7.04
C SER A 228 7.86 31.48 -5.65
N ASP A 229 6.96 30.54 -5.36
CA ASP A 229 6.96 29.80 -4.09
C ASP A 229 8.26 29.00 -3.91
N ARG A 230 8.72 28.30 -4.96
CA ARG A 230 9.99 27.57 -4.91
C ARG A 230 11.17 28.51 -4.71
N SER A 231 11.17 29.66 -5.38
CA SER A 231 12.25 30.65 -5.26
C SER A 231 12.33 31.23 -3.84
N LYS A 232 11.18 31.55 -3.24
CA LYS A 232 11.10 31.99 -1.83
C LYS A 232 11.63 30.92 -0.89
N ALA A 233 11.23 29.67 -1.09
CA ALA A 233 11.69 28.54 -0.27
C ALA A 233 13.20 28.34 -0.31
N VAL A 234 13.81 28.48 -1.49
CA VAL A 234 15.28 28.44 -1.63
C VAL A 234 15.94 29.54 -0.81
N GLY A 235 15.39 30.77 -0.82
CA GLY A 235 15.88 31.86 0.02
C GLY A 235 15.83 31.52 1.51
N VAL A 236 14.68 31.03 2.00
CA VAL A 236 14.49 30.63 3.40
C VAL A 236 15.45 29.49 3.79
N LEU A 237 15.58 28.47 2.94
CA LEU A 237 16.50 27.36 3.18
C LEU A 237 17.97 27.80 3.21
N LYS A 238 18.39 28.73 2.34
CA LYS A 238 19.76 29.27 2.37
C LYS A 238 20.06 29.98 3.69
N ILE A 239 19.13 30.80 4.17
CA ILE A 239 19.25 31.45 5.48
C ILE A 239 19.36 30.41 6.59
N ARG A 240 18.52 29.37 6.57
CA ARG A 240 18.54 28.30 7.58
C ARG A 240 19.83 27.48 7.56
N VAL A 241 20.32 27.10 6.38
CA VAL A 241 21.62 26.42 6.21
C VAL A 241 22.75 27.29 6.78
N SER A 242 22.75 28.59 6.48
CA SER A 242 23.74 29.54 7.02
C SER A 242 23.71 29.60 8.55
N LYS A 243 22.51 29.76 9.15
CA LYS A 243 22.32 29.74 10.61
C LYS A 243 22.81 28.44 11.25
N GLN A 244 22.52 27.29 10.64
CA GLN A 244 22.96 25.99 11.15
C GLN A 244 24.49 25.84 11.12
N VAL A 245 25.15 26.35 10.07
CA VAL A 245 26.62 26.37 9.98
C VAL A 245 27.22 27.25 11.08
N GLN A 246 26.66 28.44 11.32
CA GLN A 246 27.11 29.34 12.39
C GLN A 246 26.94 28.71 13.78
N GLN A 247 25.83 27.99 14.01
CA GLN A 247 25.59 27.29 15.27
C GLN A 247 26.58 26.13 15.48
N LEU A 248 26.97 25.43 14.42
CA LEU A 248 27.88 24.30 14.50
C LEU A 248 29.24 24.67 15.12
N GLY A 249 29.72 25.89 14.87
CA GLY A 249 30.96 26.41 15.48
C GLY A 249 30.85 26.73 16.99
N LYS A 250 29.63 26.75 17.56
CA LYS A 250 29.38 27.03 18.98
C LYS A 250 29.12 25.79 19.82
N LEU A 251 28.87 24.64 19.18
CA LEU A 251 28.54 23.39 19.88
C LEU A 251 29.80 22.78 20.49
N LYS A 252 29.66 22.26 21.72
CA LYS A 252 30.77 21.64 22.46
C LYS A 252 30.64 20.13 22.53
N SER A 253 29.41 19.60 22.56
CA SER A 253 29.19 18.16 22.65
C SER A 253 29.30 17.46 21.30
N LYS A 254 29.95 16.29 21.29
CA LYS A 254 30.03 15.42 20.11
C LYS A 254 28.65 14.98 19.61
N SER A 255 27.69 14.75 20.51
CA SER A 255 26.31 14.36 20.12
C SER A 255 25.59 15.50 19.41
N GLU A 256 25.66 16.72 19.95
CA GLU A 256 25.07 17.91 19.34
C GLU A 256 25.67 18.20 17.96
N ILE A 257 26.99 18.08 17.82
CA ILE A 257 27.69 18.25 16.55
C ILE A 257 27.22 17.21 15.52
N HIS A 258 27.04 15.95 15.95
CA HIS A 258 26.54 14.88 15.08
C HIS A 258 25.13 15.19 14.56
N ASP A 259 24.21 15.58 15.45
CA ASP A 259 22.83 15.91 15.09
C ASP A 259 22.76 17.16 14.20
N ALA A 260 23.57 18.17 14.48
CA ALA A 260 23.68 19.37 13.65
C ALA A 260 24.20 19.05 12.24
N HIS A 261 25.18 18.15 12.10
CA HIS A 261 25.65 17.68 10.78
C HIS A 261 24.58 16.88 10.04
N LYS A 262 23.82 16.03 10.73
CA LYS A 262 22.71 15.27 10.15
C LYS A 262 21.62 16.20 9.60
N GLU A 263 21.26 17.22 10.37
CA GLU A 263 20.31 18.24 9.94
C GLU A 263 20.85 19.07 8.77
N LEU A 264 22.11 19.50 8.82
CA LEU A 264 22.75 20.24 7.73
C LEU A 264 22.75 19.45 6.41
N ARG A 265 23.04 18.14 6.47
CA ARG A 265 22.98 17.24 5.31
C ARG A 265 21.57 17.18 4.74
N ARG A 266 20.56 17.08 5.59
CA ARG A 266 19.15 17.06 5.21
C ARG A 266 18.74 18.37 4.52
N LEU A 267 19.07 19.52 5.12
CA LEU A 267 18.77 20.85 4.57
C LEU A 267 19.44 21.08 3.21
N ARG A 268 20.72 20.71 3.06
CA ARG A 268 21.44 20.78 1.77
C ARG A 268 20.78 19.90 0.70
N GLY A 269 20.30 18.72 1.08
CA GLY A 269 19.55 17.83 0.19
C GLY A 269 18.24 18.46 -0.30
N LEU A 270 17.47 19.08 0.60
CA LEU A 270 16.24 19.80 0.26
C LEU A 270 16.52 20.99 -0.67
N LEU A 271 17.54 21.80 -0.33
CA LEU A 271 17.96 22.95 -1.11
C LEU A 271 18.33 22.55 -2.55
N LYS A 272 19.22 21.56 -2.71
CA LYS A 272 19.63 21.04 -4.02
C LYS A 272 18.43 20.52 -4.81
N GLY A 273 17.52 19.79 -4.16
CA GLY A 273 16.31 19.26 -4.80
C GLY A 273 15.36 20.36 -5.30
N LEU A 274 15.25 21.48 -4.59
CA LEU A 274 14.47 22.63 -5.03
C LEU A 274 15.15 23.40 -6.16
N GLU A 275 16.46 23.62 -6.08
CA GLU A 275 17.23 24.30 -7.14
C GLU A 275 17.13 23.55 -8.47
N VAL A 276 17.19 22.21 -8.46
CA VAL A 276 16.95 21.38 -9.66
C VAL A 276 15.55 21.61 -10.24
N LYS A 277 14.50 21.58 -9.40
CA LYS A 277 13.11 21.81 -9.84
C LYS A 277 12.85 23.22 -10.37
N ILE A 278 13.59 24.20 -9.87
CA ILE A 278 13.58 25.57 -10.37
C ILE A 278 14.24 25.61 -11.75
N GLY A 279 15.40 24.96 -11.92
CA GLY A 279 16.08 24.84 -13.21
C GLY A 279 15.24 24.14 -14.27
N GLU A 280 14.58 23.03 -13.92
CA GLU A 280 13.63 22.33 -14.79
C GLU A 280 12.46 23.23 -15.20
N ALA A 281 11.84 23.94 -14.25
CA ALA A 281 10.73 24.84 -14.54
C ALA A 281 11.15 26.01 -15.47
N LYS A 282 12.38 26.54 -15.31
CA LYS A 282 12.94 27.55 -16.23
C LYS A 282 13.08 26.98 -17.64
N ARG A 283 13.66 25.79 -17.79
CA ARG A 283 13.83 25.12 -19.08
C ARG A 283 12.49 24.87 -19.78
N SER A 284 11.50 24.34 -19.07
CA SER A 284 10.16 24.11 -19.65
C SER A 284 9.50 25.41 -20.12
N ARG A 285 9.73 26.54 -19.42
CA ARG A 285 9.19 27.84 -19.83
C ARG A 285 9.85 28.36 -21.11
N ILE A 286 11.16 28.14 -21.29
CA ILE A 286 11.90 28.54 -22.49
C ILE A 286 11.42 27.72 -23.71
N VAL A 287 11.25 26.40 -23.55
CA VAL A 287 10.76 25.53 -24.64
C VAL A 287 9.36 25.95 -25.11
N ASN A 288 8.46 26.27 -24.17
CA ASN A 288 7.11 26.73 -24.52
C ASN A 288 7.06 28.10 -25.20
N LEU A 289 8.07 28.97 -25.01
CA LEU A 289 8.15 30.25 -25.70
C LEU A 289 8.69 30.11 -27.14
N ASN A 290 9.59 29.14 -27.35
CA ASN A 290 10.21 28.91 -28.67
C ASN A 290 9.37 27.98 -29.58
N GLY A 291 8.42 27.22 -29.03
CA GLY A 291 7.54 26.32 -29.78
C GLY A 291 6.20 26.92 -30.20
N VAL A 292 6.03 28.23 -30.07
CA VAL A 292 4.88 28.99 -30.60
C VAL A 292 5.39 29.75 -31.83
N TYR A 293 5.58 29.01 -32.92
CA TYR A 293 5.79 29.52 -34.27
C TYR A 293 5.01 28.62 -35.23
#